data_AF-A0A974H738-F1
#
_entry.id   AF-A0A974H738-F1
#
_cell.length_a   1.000
_cell.length_b   1.000
_cell.length_c   1.000
_cell.angle_alpha   90.00
_cell.angle_beta   90.00
_cell.angle_gamma   90.00
#
_symmetry.space_group_name_H-M   'P 1'
#
loop_
_entity.id
_entity.type
_entity.pdbx_description
1 polymer ?
#
loop_
_entity_poly.entity_id
_entity_poly.type
_entity_poly.pdbx_seq_one_letter_code
_entity_poly.pdbx_strand_id
1 'polypeptide(L)'
;MTKGCYRCGTCKACPWINKTVMIEGRSDIKEYAIKHFINCKTVGVIYVMKCECGKNYVGKTKREFRRRILEHVGDVLHKRNTSVANHIIHCNNGNTAMMKFIGVEHIKSTTKIGDIDRKLLQCEAQLIYWLKR
;
A
#
# COMPACT_ATOMS: atom_id res chain seq x y z
N MET A 1 15.72 6.50 15.05
CA MET A 1 15.32 6.67 13.63
C MET A 1 13.82 6.53 13.51
N THR A 2 13.15 7.44 12.81
CA THR A 2 11.69 7.42 12.63
C THR A 2 11.28 6.26 11.72
N LYS A 3 10.42 5.35 12.20
CA LYS A 3 9.88 4.21 11.43
C LYS A 3 8.37 4.37 11.27
N GLY A 4 7.80 3.85 10.19
CA GLY A 4 6.38 3.99 9.87
C GLY A 4 6.11 4.50 8.44
N CYS A 5 4.84 4.59 8.11
CA CYS A 5 4.32 5.22 6.90
C CYS A 5 3.91 6.67 7.18
N TYR A 6 4.37 7.60 6.34
CA TYR A 6 4.17 9.04 6.52
C TYR A 6 3.80 9.73 5.21
N ARG A 7 3.09 10.86 5.33
CA ARG A 7 2.90 11.81 4.23
C ARG A 7 4.23 12.52 3.95
N CYS A 8 4.50 12.85 2.69
CA CYS A 8 5.63 13.72 2.36
C CYS A 8 5.29 15.22 2.46
N GLY A 9 4.02 15.56 2.71
CA GLY A 9 3.53 16.92 2.95
C GLY A 9 3.10 17.69 1.70
N THR A 10 3.71 17.43 0.53
CA THR A 10 3.56 18.32 -0.64
C THR A 10 2.96 17.68 -1.88
N CYS A 11 2.76 16.36 -1.91
CA CYS A 11 2.32 15.68 -3.13
C CYS A 11 0.81 15.38 -3.15
N LYS A 12 0.26 15.29 -4.37
CA LYS A 12 -1.15 14.96 -4.60
C LYS A 12 -1.59 13.65 -3.96
N ALA A 13 -0.69 12.68 -3.77
CA ALA A 13 -1.03 11.38 -3.18
C ALA A 13 -1.20 11.41 -1.64
N CYS A 14 -0.73 12.45 -0.95
CA CYS A 14 -0.76 12.53 0.52
C CYS A 14 -2.14 12.35 1.18
N PRO A 15 -3.26 12.84 0.61
CA PRO A 15 -4.59 12.65 1.21
C PRO A 15 -5.00 11.18 1.40
N TRP A 16 -4.46 10.29 0.58
CA TRP A 16 -4.72 8.85 0.66
C TRP A 16 -3.72 8.09 1.54
N ILE A 17 -2.64 8.73 1.99
CA ILE A 17 -1.71 8.10 2.93
C ILE A 17 -2.32 8.07 4.32
N ASN A 18 -2.34 6.88 4.90
CA ASN A 18 -2.60 6.69 6.31
C ASN A 18 -1.28 6.67 7.08
N LYS A 19 -1.10 7.67 7.94
CA LYS A 19 0.11 7.79 8.77
C LYS A 19 0.00 6.80 9.92
N THR A 20 0.94 5.87 10.01
CA THR A 20 0.99 4.88 11.09
C THR A 20 2.38 4.31 11.25
N VAL A 21 2.71 3.79 12.43
CA VAL A 21 3.95 3.06 12.71
C VAL A 21 3.79 1.54 12.61
N MET A 22 2.56 1.08 12.40
CA MET A 22 2.19 -0.33 12.49
C MET A 22 0.92 -0.63 11.69
N ILE A 23 0.71 -1.90 11.36
CA ILE A 23 -0.56 -2.40 10.84
C ILE A 23 -1.12 -3.43 11.81
N GLU A 24 -2.45 -3.40 11.97
CA GLU A 24 -3.17 -4.42 12.70
C GLU A 24 -3.21 -5.71 11.89
N GLY A 25 -2.97 -6.82 12.57
CA GLY A 25 -3.02 -8.17 12.06
C GLY A 25 -4.24 -8.93 12.56
N ARG A 26 -4.00 -10.20 12.87
CA ARG A 26 -4.97 -11.19 13.33
C ARG A 26 -5.01 -11.26 14.86
N SER A 27 -5.99 -11.97 15.42
CA SER A 27 -6.24 -12.05 16.87
C SER A 27 -5.05 -12.57 17.70
N ASP A 28 -4.22 -13.45 17.13
CA ASP A 28 -3.01 -14.03 17.75
C ASP A 28 -1.74 -13.18 17.58
N ILE A 29 -1.65 -12.39 16.50
CA ILE A 29 -0.58 -11.42 16.29
C ILE A 29 -1.24 -10.09 15.92
N LYS A 30 -1.56 -9.32 16.97
CA LYS A 30 -2.36 -8.11 16.84
C LYS A 30 -1.71 -7.05 15.96
N GLU A 31 -0.37 -7.00 15.91
CA GLU A 31 0.33 -5.83 15.37
C GLU A 31 1.62 -6.21 14.64
N TYR A 32 1.83 -5.59 13.48
CA TYR A 32 3.09 -5.62 12.75
C TYR A 32 3.71 -4.22 12.76
N ALA A 33 4.82 -4.05 13.47
CA ALA A 33 5.56 -2.81 13.49
C ALA A 33 6.31 -2.61 12.16
N ILE A 34 6.05 -1.47 11.50
CA ILE A 34 6.73 -1.08 10.27
C ILE A 34 8.20 -0.80 10.61
N LYS A 35 9.13 -1.53 9.98
CA LYS A 35 10.56 -1.46 10.34
C LYS A 35 11.31 -0.33 9.63
N HIS A 36 10.65 0.34 8.69
CA HIS A 36 11.25 1.27 7.74
C HIS A 36 10.61 2.65 7.80
N PHE A 37 11.34 3.68 7.36
CA PHE A 37 10.74 4.98 7.05
C PHE A 37 10.19 4.96 5.63
N ILE A 38 8.87 4.96 5.50
CA ILE A 38 8.20 4.91 4.20
C ILE A 38 7.36 6.17 4.03
N ASN A 39 7.49 6.83 2.88
CA ASN A 39 6.64 7.94 2.51
C ASN A 39 6.29 7.89 1.02
N CYS A 40 5.61 8.93 0.55
CA CYS A 40 5.15 9.04 -0.84
C CYS A 40 6.27 8.93 -1.90
N LYS A 41 7.52 9.23 -1.56
CA LYS A 41 8.69 9.19 -2.45
C LYS A 41 9.44 7.86 -2.38
N THR A 42 9.12 6.98 -1.43
CA THR A 42 9.79 5.68 -1.31
C THR A 42 9.47 4.80 -2.53
N VAL A 43 10.49 4.16 -3.08
CA VAL A 43 10.41 3.19 -4.19
C VAL A 43 10.52 1.75 -3.67
N GLY A 44 10.08 0.77 -4.46
CA GLY A 44 10.17 -0.64 -4.08
C GLY A 44 9.32 -0.99 -2.87
N VAL A 45 8.10 -0.45 -2.79
CA VAL A 45 7.24 -0.53 -1.60
C VAL A 45 6.27 -1.70 -1.72
N ILE A 46 6.11 -2.44 -0.62
CA ILE A 46 4.97 -3.32 -0.36
C ILE A 46 4.00 -2.53 0.53
N TYR A 47 2.73 -2.51 0.15
CA TYR A 47 1.72 -1.68 0.80
C TYR A 47 0.41 -2.44 1.02
N VAL A 48 -0.40 -1.91 1.92
CA VAL A 48 -1.81 -2.29 2.11
C VAL A 48 -2.68 -1.09 1.75
N MET A 49 -3.65 -1.30 0.87
CA MET A 49 -4.77 -0.39 0.67
C MET A 49 -5.94 -0.90 1.53
N LYS A 50 -6.35 -0.11 2.51
CA LYS A 50 -7.52 -0.33 3.35
C LYS A 50 -8.70 0.46 2.79
N CYS A 51 -9.82 -0.21 2.60
CA CYS A 51 -11.11 0.41 2.39
C CYS A 51 -11.79 0.66 3.74
N GLU A 52 -12.53 1.75 3.87
CA GLU A 52 -13.33 2.05 5.07
C GLU A 52 -14.36 0.95 5.40
N CYS A 53 -14.81 0.18 4.42
CA CYS A 53 -15.67 -0.98 4.64
C CYS A 53 -14.96 -2.18 5.32
N GLY A 54 -13.69 -2.04 5.71
CA GLY A 54 -12.87 -3.08 6.36
C GLY A 54 -12.10 -3.99 5.42
N LYS A 55 -12.28 -3.88 4.09
CA LYS A 55 -11.57 -4.73 3.13
C LYS A 55 -10.14 -4.25 2.87
N ASN A 56 -9.19 -5.18 2.93
CA ASN A 56 -7.76 -4.90 2.71
C ASN A 56 -7.27 -5.50 1.39
N TYR A 57 -6.38 -4.77 0.72
CA TYR A 57 -5.70 -5.20 -0.50
C TYR A 57 -4.19 -5.03 -0.32
N VAL A 58 -3.44 -6.11 -0.46
CA VAL A 58 -1.98 -6.05 -0.50
C VAL A 58 -1.54 -5.79 -1.93
N GLY A 59 -0.53 -4.94 -2.10
CA GLY A 59 0.09 -4.70 -3.39
C GLY A 59 1.57 -4.35 -3.26
N LYS A 60 2.27 -4.42 -4.39
CA LYS A 60 3.65 -3.94 -4.53
C LYS A 60 3.81 -2.87 -5.60
N THR A 61 4.90 -2.11 -5.54
CA THR A 61 5.34 -1.21 -6.61
C THR A 61 6.85 -1.08 -6.65
N LYS A 62 7.44 -1.12 -7.85
CA LYS A 62 8.84 -0.68 -8.07
C LYS A 62 8.98 0.83 -8.14
N ARG A 63 7.92 1.52 -8.56
CA ARG A 63 7.87 2.97 -8.72
C ARG A 63 7.73 3.63 -7.36
N GLU A 64 7.84 4.95 -7.32
CA GLU A 64 7.52 5.71 -6.12
C GLU A 64 6.08 5.43 -5.66
N PHE A 65 5.88 5.34 -4.36
CA PHE A 65 4.60 5.00 -3.77
C PHE A 65 3.47 5.95 -4.20
N ARG A 66 3.77 7.25 -4.30
CA ARG A 66 2.81 8.26 -4.80
C ARG A 66 2.27 7.94 -6.19
N ARG A 67 3.11 7.42 -7.08
CA ARG A 67 2.71 7.11 -8.45
C ARG A 67 1.72 5.95 -8.45
N ARG A 68 1.98 4.92 -7.66
CA ARG A 68 1.07 3.79 -7.51
C ARG A 68 -0.28 4.19 -6.90
N ILE A 69 -0.28 5.06 -5.90
CA ILE A 69 -1.52 5.58 -5.29
C ILE A 69 -2.35 6.32 -6.33
N LEU A 70 -1.74 7.23 -7.10
CA LEU A 70 -2.44 8.00 -8.14
C LEU A 70 -2.94 7.11 -9.29
N GLU A 71 -2.24 6.02 -9.60
CA GLU A 71 -2.73 4.99 -10.54
C GLU A 71 -4.04 4.38 -10.03
N HIS A 72 -4.12 3.93 -8.76
CA HIS A 72 -5.37 3.41 -8.18
C HIS A 72 -6.50 4.43 -8.16
N VAL A 73 -6.20 5.68 -7.81
CA VAL A 73 -7.18 6.79 -7.87
C VAL A 73 -7.68 6.97 -9.30
N GLY A 74 -6.78 7.00 -10.28
CA GLY A 74 -7.12 7.07 -11.69
C GLY A 74 -7.96 5.87 -12.15
N ASP A 75 -7.65 4.67 -11.71
CA ASP A 75 -8.40 3.45 -12.06
C ASP A 75 -9.86 3.55 -11.59
N VAL A 76 -10.10 4.07 -10.38
CA VAL A 76 -11.46 4.29 -9.86
C VAL A 76 -12.19 5.36 -10.66
N LEU A 77 -11.55 6.51 -10.89
CA LEU A 77 -12.16 7.64 -11.60
C LEU A 77 -12.54 7.30 -13.04
N HIS A 78 -11.73 6.49 -13.72
CA HIS A 78 -11.95 6.07 -15.10
C HIS A 78 -12.63 4.70 -15.22
N LYS A 79 -13.15 4.15 -14.11
CA LYS A 79 -13.86 2.87 -14.07
C LYS A 79 -13.09 1.72 -14.75
N ARG A 80 -11.78 1.65 -14.51
CA ARG A 80 -10.92 0.59 -15.04
C ARG A 80 -11.25 -0.73 -14.34
N ASN A 81 -11.16 -1.83 -15.08
CA ASN A 81 -11.44 -3.17 -14.56
C ASN A 81 -10.27 -3.70 -13.71
N THR A 82 -10.12 -3.15 -12.51
CA THR A 82 -9.15 -3.62 -11.50
C THR A 82 -9.86 -3.99 -10.22
N SER A 83 -9.30 -4.92 -9.44
CA SER A 83 -9.94 -5.42 -8.21
C SER A 83 -10.21 -4.34 -7.16
N VAL A 84 -9.32 -3.33 -7.07
CA VAL A 84 -9.49 -2.15 -6.22
C VAL A 84 -10.56 -1.23 -6.79
N ALA A 85 -10.47 -0.86 -8.07
CA ALA A 85 -11.42 0.07 -8.67
C ALA A 85 -12.86 -0.48 -8.65
N ASN A 86 -13.05 -1.74 -9.08
CA ASN A 86 -14.35 -2.40 -9.03
C ASN A 86 -14.92 -2.40 -7.61
N HIS A 87 -14.09 -2.69 -6.61
CA HIS A 87 -14.55 -2.70 -5.22
C HIS A 87 -14.98 -1.31 -4.73
N ILE A 88 -14.19 -0.26 -4.98
CA ILE A 88 -14.53 1.10 -4.54
C ILE A 88 -15.75 1.65 -5.30
N ILE A 89 -15.91 1.30 -6.57
CA ILE A 89 -17.08 1.67 -7.37
C ILE A 89 -18.33 1.01 -6.79
N HIS A 90 -18.30 -0.29 -6.52
CA HIS A 90 -19.45 -1.01 -5.99
C HIS A 90 -19.77 -0.68 -4.52
N CYS A 91 -18.75 -0.61 -3.66
CA CYS A 91 -18.94 -0.47 -2.22
C CYS A 91 -19.12 0.99 -1.77
N ASN A 92 -18.54 1.94 -2.52
CA ASN A 92 -18.46 3.34 -2.11
C ASN A 92 -18.84 4.31 -3.22
N ASN A 93 -19.55 3.85 -4.25
CA ASN A 93 -19.99 4.66 -5.38
C ASN A 93 -18.84 5.43 -6.08
N GLY A 94 -17.64 4.86 -6.07
CA GLY A 94 -16.44 5.48 -6.68
C GLY A 94 -15.75 6.53 -5.81
N ASN A 95 -16.17 6.72 -4.55
CA ASN A 95 -15.55 7.68 -3.65
C ASN A 95 -14.12 7.24 -3.26
N THR A 96 -13.12 7.84 -3.90
CA THR A 96 -11.71 7.51 -3.67
C THR A 96 -11.22 7.88 -2.27
N ALA A 97 -11.91 8.76 -1.54
CA ALA A 97 -11.51 9.15 -0.18
C ALA A 97 -11.54 7.98 0.81
N MET A 98 -12.34 6.95 0.50
CA MET A 98 -12.50 5.71 1.27
C MET A 98 -11.29 4.77 1.18
N MET A 99 -10.38 5.02 0.23
CA MET A 99 -9.12 4.29 0.14
C MET A 99 -8.04 4.94 1.01
N LYS A 100 -7.37 4.13 1.84
CA LYS A 100 -6.22 4.53 2.64
C LYS A 100 -5.04 3.60 2.43
N PHE A 101 -3.88 4.16 2.13
CA PHE A 101 -2.67 3.41 1.78
C PHE A 101 -1.65 3.49 2.91
N ILE A 102 -1.11 2.33 3.28
CA ILE A 102 -0.05 2.17 4.28
C ILE A 102 1.11 1.42 3.61
N GLY A 103 2.28 2.04 3.55
CA GLY A 103 3.51 1.35 3.17
C GLY A 103 4.03 0.53 4.35
N VAL A 104 4.29 -0.76 4.13
CA VAL A 104 4.62 -1.73 5.20
C VAL A 104 6.10 -2.11 5.13
N GLU A 105 6.59 -2.41 3.94
CA GLU A 105 7.97 -2.82 3.70
C GLU A 105 8.53 -2.09 2.48
N HIS A 106 9.86 -1.94 2.41
CA HIS A 106 10.51 -1.45 1.19
C HIS A 106 11.80 -2.18 0.89
N ILE A 107 12.03 -2.47 -0.39
CA ILE A 107 13.19 -3.19 -0.88
C ILE A 107 14.15 -2.18 -1.50
N LYS A 108 15.35 -2.07 -0.95
CA LYS A 108 16.40 -1.19 -1.49
C LYS A 108 16.86 -1.70 -2.85
N SER A 109 16.93 -0.79 -3.82
CA SER A 109 17.38 -1.06 -5.18
C SER A 109 18.90 -1.18 -5.30
N THR A 110 19.52 -2.06 -4.51
CA THR A 110 20.96 -2.36 -4.62
C THR A 110 21.23 -3.59 -5.49
N THR A 111 20.21 -4.22 -6.05
CA THR A 111 20.31 -5.46 -6.84
C THR A 111 19.72 -5.29 -8.24
N LYS A 112 20.18 -6.11 -9.21
CA LYS A 112 19.71 -6.09 -10.61
C LYS A 112 18.17 -6.06 -10.68
N ILE A 113 17.59 -5.30 -11.62
CA ILE A 113 16.13 -5.01 -11.74
C ILE A 113 15.24 -6.27 -11.68
N GLY A 114 15.71 -7.40 -12.21
CA GLY A 114 15.01 -8.69 -12.15
C GLY A 114 14.93 -9.31 -10.75
N ASP A 115 15.95 -9.10 -9.91
CA ASP A 115 15.98 -9.63 -8.54
C ASP A 115 15.04 -8.84 -7.61
N ILE A 116 14.90 -7.52 -7.84
CA ILE A 116 13.97 -6.68 -7.08
C ILE A 116 12.52 -7.16 -7.26
N ASP A 117 12.12 -7.52 -8.48
CA ASP A 117 10.75 -7.97 -8.74
C ASP A 117 10.40 -9.26 -8.00
N ARG A 118 11.34 -10.20 -8.01
CA ARG A 118 11.23 -11.48 -7.32
C ARG A 118 11.12 -11.27 -5.81
N LYS A 119 11.97 -10.41 -5.22
CA LYS A 119 11.91 -10.09 -3.79
C LYS A 119 10.60 -9.39 -3.43
N LEU A 120 10.11 -8.48 -4.26
CA LEU A 120 8.81 -7.83 -4.04
C LEU A 120 7.67 -8.85 -4.04
N LEU A 121 7.66 -9.82 -4.97
CA LEU A 121 6.65 -10.89 -5.00
C LEU A 121 6.71 -11.77 -3.75
N GLN A 122 7.91 -12.11 -3.28
CA GLN A 122 8.10 -12.89 -2.06
C GLN A 122 7.58 -12.14 -0.82
N CYS A 123 7.92 -10.86 -0.67
CA CYS A 123 7.44 -10.04 0.44
C CYS A 123 5.92 -9.81 0.39
N GLU A 124 5.35 -9.60 -0.80
CA GLU A 124 3.90 -9.49 -0.99
C GLU A 124 3.17 -10.77 -0.56
N ALA A 125 3.65 -11.95 -0.99
CA ALA A 125 3.08 -13.23 -0.59
C ALA A 125 3.17 -13.47 0.92
N GLN A 126 4.30 -13.13 1.55
CA GLN A 126 4.48 -13.22 3.00
C GLN A 126 3.51 -12.31 3.76
N LEU A 127 3.30 -11.08 3.29
CA LEU A 127 2.37 -10.15 3.93
C LEU A 127 0.91 -10.59 3.76
N ILE A 128 0.54 -11.12 2.59
CA ILE A 128 -0.79 -11.72 2.37
C ILE A 128 -1.03 -12.87 3.33
N TYR A 129 -0.05 -13.77 3.47
CA TYR A 129 -0.14 -14.91 4.39
C TYR A 129 -0.28 -14.44 5.84
N TRP A 130 0.48 -13.43 6.25
CA TRP A 130 0.41 -12.86 7.59
C TRP A 130 -0.97 -12.22 7.89
N LEU A 131 -1.59 -11.58 6.90
CA LEU A 131 -2.90 -10.93 7.05
C LEU A 131 -4.11 -11.89 6.97
N LYS A 132 -3.96 -13.07 6.36
CA LYS A 132 -5.10 -13.97 6.06
C LYS A 132 -5.22 -15.19 6.97
N ARG A 133 -4.20 -15.53 7.75
CA ARG A 133 -4.26 -16.71 8.61
C ARG A 133 -5.05 -16.46 9.87
#